data_AF-A0A9P8APG4-F1
#
_entry.id   AF-A0A9P8APG4-F1
#
_cell.length_a   1.000
_cell.length_b   1.000
_cell.length_c   1.000
_cell.angle_alpha   90.00
_cell.angle_beta   90.00
_cell.angle_gamma   90.00
#
_symmetry.space_group_name_H-M   'P 1'
#
loop_
_entity.id
_entity.type
_entity.pdbx_description
1 polymer ?
#
loop_
_entity_poly.entity_id
_entity_poly.type
_entity_poly.pdbx_seq_one_letter_code
_entity_poly.pdbx_strand_id
1 'polypeptide(L)'
;MSSNPSVQSIVVQSTSALPLRSVESLKQYVKGILVICNTLIERMLDHPQESVLDRLVRTSLRFDIDAFDWWSVDRKKEKDQFSPGVYAELLCIRSQYGTSSPEEVAELVKNQLTFSGHEHLHLQPIVWAYLLQRLPPFDVHDGLLQIFFHAIPSSYWHANYILPPLFLARDELKICLTGDSRDHDVVDLPTAVETYLYPYIADVILRRFGAVKDSVFHSDPADEFPAPQDPRLYALLTIAGSPSTQTVSIADPYIDTFFGTVIRDIGVYMGVGSSRLYDDPGYDKMPSFRLDCNRYAVLKLLYTLVLSKDFSGSTSMRSEDQSILLVIFLRVLKSTFPRPRFLPDSEDWYTPYMASNFVRIAFQDNPWITRSGPTYLSHFKPAAELATFFFQFPPIIKEVFSHVVSRRLLDQISANRHNAYLELSDALPIIFDAFITGLASNSGISQMSIDYLFESDNLFRACTALVSCDKADSLRRLALLRPANDPAWPECLQKLDTVSERFEWPSFMEKHARTIADFREFVEGGCVGDFGGGYPPGRAPDKEKHLMGLRLMMKSPQKHWHRLRRPRSSGVTAEGTMHNGSKCE
;
A
#
# COMPACT_ATOMS: atom_id res chain seq x y z
N MET A 1 46.43 7.90 -30.47
CA MET A 1 45.75 6.60 -30.29
C MET A 1 46.21 5.64 -31.37
N SER A 2 46.16 4.33 -31.11
CA SER A 2 46.67 3.31 -32.05
C SER A 2 45.79 3.21 -33.30
N SER A 3 46.40 3.08 -34.48
CA SER A 3 45.73 2.78 -35.75
C SER A 3 45.47 1.27 -35.93
N ASN A 4 45.96 0.43 -35.01
CA ASN A 4 45.80 -1.01 -35.06
C ASN A 4 44.32 -1.40 -34.77
N PRO A 5 43.62 -2.08 -35.70
CA PRO A 5 42.23 -2.49 -35.54
C PRO A 5 41.96 -3.36 -34.30
N SER A 6 42.89 -4.25 -33.94
CA SER A 6 42.75 -5.10 -32.77
C SER A 6 42.80 -4.29 -31.48
N VAL A 7 43.67 -3.28 -31.41
CA VAL A 7 43.76 -2.38 -30.25
C VAL A 7 42.49 -1.54 -30.13
N GLN A 8 41.98 -1.03 -31.25
CA GLN A 8 40.72 -0.27 -31.31
C GLN A 8 39.53 -1.11 -30.82
N SER A 9 39.43 -2.36 -31.27
CA SER A 9 38.38 -3.29 -30.83
C SER A 9 38.46 -3.61 -29.33
N ILE A 10 39.67 -3.83 -28.80
CA ILE A 10 39.88 -4.08 -27.36
C ILE A 10 39.47 -2.85 -26.53
N VAL A 11 39.81 -1.64 -26.99
CA VAL A 11 39.42 -0.41 -26.30
C VAL A 11 37.90 -0.31 -26.22
N VAL A 12 37.19 -0.46 -27.35
CA VAL A 12 35.70 -0.40 -27.36
C VAL A 12 35.09 -1.52 -26.53
N GLN A 13 35.60 -2.75 -26.65
CA GLN A 13 35.13 -3.87 -25.83
C GLN A 13 35.31 -3.58 -24.34
N SER A 14 36.47 -3.08 -23.94
CA SER A 14 36.77 -2.75 -22.55
C SER A 14 35.86 -1.62 -22.07
N THR A 15 35.72 -0.54 -22.84
CA THR A 15 34.88 0.61 -22.47
C THR A 15 33.39 0.27 -22.41
N SER A 16 32.93 -0.62 -23.29
CA SER A 16 31.53 -1.09 -23.32
C SER A 16 31.16 -1.97 -22.13
N ALA A 17 32.14 -2.58 -21.47
CA ALA A 17 31.96 -3.43 -20.31
C ALA A 17 32.30 -2.74 -18.97
N LEU A 18 32.61 -1.44 -19.01
CA LEU A 18 32.98 -0.71 -17.80
C LEU A 18 31.79 -0.50 -16.88
N PRO A 19 32.01 -0.65 -15.55
CA PRO A 19 31.14 -0.11 -14.52
C PRO A 19 30.85 1.37 -14.79
N LEU A 20 29.58 1.76 -14.68
CA LEU A 20 29.10 3.12 -14.91
C LEU A 20 29.77 4.10 -13.94
N ARG A 21 30.04 3.65 -12.70
CA ARG A 21 30.87 4.41 -11.73
C ARG A 21 32.29 4.70 -12.22
N SER A 22 32.85 3.85 -13.08
CA SER A 22 34.21 3.99 -13.59
C SER A 22 34.27 4.89 -14.83
N VAL A 23 33.14 5.12 -15.49
CA VAL A 23 33.04 5.96 -16.69
C VAL A 23 33.47 7.40 -16.39
N GLU A 24 33.12 7.94 -15.23
CA GLU A 24 33.47 9.31 -14.83
C GLU A 24 34.99 9.56 -14.90
N SER A 25 35.77 8.60 -14.38
CA SER A 25 37.25 8.70 -14.38
C SER A 25 37.87 8.70 -15.78
N LEU A 26 37.13 8.23 -16.78
CA LEU A 26 37.57 8.12 -18.17
C LEU A 26 36.98 9.20 -19.07
N LYS A 27 36.16 10.11 -18.55
CA LYS A 27 35.57 11.21 -19.34
C LYS A 27 36.61 12.09 -20.02
N GLN A 28 37.76 12.29 -19.40
CA GLN A 28 38.88 13.05 -20.00
C GLN A 28 39.40 12.44 -21.32
N TYR A 29 39.15 11.15 -21.57
CA TYR A 29 39.58 10.44 -22.78
C TYR A 29 38.48 10.28 -23.84
N VAL A 30 37.28 10.84 -23.61
CA VAL A 30 36.10 10.69 -24.49
C VAL A 30 36.40 11.05 -25.94
N LYS A 31 37.14 12.14 -26.20
CA LYS A 31 37.51 12.53 -27.56
C LYS A 31 38.29 11.45 -28.29
N GLY A 32 39.18 10.75 -27.58
CA GLY A 32 39.93 9.63 -28.16
C GLY A 32 39.03 8.42 -28.40
N ILE A 33 38.18 8.09 -27.44
CA ILE A 33 37.22 6.99 -27.55
C ILE A 33 36.28 7.22 -28.75
N LEU A 34 35.76 8.43 -28.93
CA LEU A 34 34.93 8.82 -30.07
C LEU A 34 35.64 8.59 -31.42
N VAL A 35 36.91 8.98 -31.55
CA VAL A 35 37.69 8.74 -32.79
C VAL A 35 37.80 7.25 -33.09
N ILE A 36 38.01 6.43 -32.07
CA ILE A 36 38.05 4.97 -32.21
C ILE A 36 36.68 4.43 -32.64
N CYS A 37 35.59 4.90 -32.01
CA CYS A 37 34.23 4.50 -32.36
C CYS A 37 33.92 4.83 -33.83
N ASN A 38 34.19 6.05 -34.29
CA ASN A 38 33.95 6.45 -35.69
C ASN A 38 34.74 5.58 -36.67
N THR A 39 36.00 5.27 -36.36
CA THR A 39 36.84 4.40 -37.21
C THR A 39 36.25 2.98 -37.32
N LEU A 40 35.66 2.46 -36.24
CA LEU A 40 35.02 1.15 -36.24
C LEU A 40 33.66 1.17 -36.96
N ILE A 41 32.88 2.23 -36.79
CA ILE A 41 31.60 2.45 -37.49
C ILE A 41 31.82 2.47 -39.01
N GLU A 42 32.82 3.24 -39.50
CA GLU A 42 33.16 3.30 -40.93
C GLU A 42 33.46 1.90 -41.51
N ARG A 43 34.15 1.04 -40.76
CA ARG A 43 34.45 -0.34 -41.19
C ARG A 43 33.23 -1.26 -41.19
N MET A 44 32.22 -0.95 -40.38
CA MET A 44 31.01 -1.76 -40.26
C MET A 44 29.97 -1.45 -41.33
N LEU A 45 30.09 -0.33 -42.05
CA LEU A 45 29.17 0.04 -43.12
C LEU A 45 29.11 -1.03 -44.23
N ASP A 46 30.23 -1.70 -44.51
CA ASP A 46 30.29 -2.74 -45.53
C ASP A 46 29.82 -4.11 -45.02
N HIS A 47 30.05 -4.41 -43.72
CA HIS A 47 29.78 -5.71 -43.11
C HIS A 47 29.37 -5.55 -41.63
N PRO A 48 28.08 -5.33 -41.34
CA PRO A 48 27.62 -5.09 -39.97
C PRO A 48 27.77 -6.35 -39.12
N GLN A 49 28.59 -6.25 -38.07
CA GLN A 49 28.73 -7.29 -37.05
C GLN A 49 27.98 -6.87 -35.79
N GLU A 50 26.97 -7.64 -35.43
CA GLU A 50 26.10 -7.37 -34.29
C GLU A 50 26.88 -7.22 -32.97
N SER A 51 27.84 -8.11 -32.71
CA SER A 51 28.65 -8.04 -31.47
C SER A 51 29.54 -6.80 -31.37
N VAL A 52 29.93 -6.20 -32.50
CA VAL A 52 30.69 -4.93 -32.52
C VAL A 52 29.74 -3.76 -32.38
N LEU A 53 28.56 -3.84 -32.99
CA LEU A 53 27.50 -2.83 -32.90
C LEU A 53 27.06 -2.65 -31.45
N ASP A 54 26.67 -3.73 -30.80
CA ASP A 54 26.31 -3.81 -29.38
C ASP A 54 27.34 -3.07 -28.48
N ARG A 55 28.63 -3.38 -28.65
CA ARG A 55 29.70 -2.74 -27.87
C ARG A 55 29.86 -1.25 -28.17
N LEU A 56 29.70 -0.85 -29.43
CA LEU A 56 29.78 0.56 -29.82
C LEU A 56 28.61 1.36 -29.25
N VAL A 57 27.38 0.84 -29.37
CA VAL A 57 26.18 1.46 -28.81
C VAL A 57 26.32 1.61 -27.29
N ARG A 58 26.70 0.54 -26.59
CA ARG A 58 26.95 0.57 -25.14
C ARG A 58 28.06 1.53 -24.73
N THR A 59 29.10 1.70 -25.54
CA THR A 59 30.15 2.69 -25.31
C THR A 59 29.59 4.10 -25.50
N SER A 60 28.81 4.32 -26.55
CA SER A 60 28.12 5.59 -26.80
C SER A 60 27.18 5.98 -25.68
N LEU A 61 26.36 5.06 -25.15
CA LEU A 61 25.47 5.35 -24.03
C LEU A 61 26.23 5.70 -22.75
N ARG A 62 27.35 5.02 -22.47
CA ARG A 62 28.17 5.28 -21.28
C ARG A 62 28.79 6.68 -21.31
N PHE A 63 29.37 7.04 -22.45
CA PHE A 63 30.13 8.28 -22.60
C PHE A 63 29.31 9.42 -23.22
N ASP A 64 28.05 9.16 -23.56
CA ASP A 64 27.14 10.03 -24.30
C ASP A 64 27.78 10.61 -25.55
N ILE A 65 28.08 9.68 -26.46
CA ILE A 65 28.75 10.00 -27.70
C ILE A 65 27.74 9.86 -28.84
N ASP A 66 27.40 10.99 -29.46
CA ASP A 66 26.71 11.04 -30.76
C ASP A 66 27.68 10.61 -31.88
N ALA A 67 28.02 9.31 -31.90
CA ALA A 67 28.88 8.71 -32.92
C ALA A 67 28.10 8.22 -34.15
N PHE A 68 26.77 8.25 -34.09
CA PHE A 68 25.90 7.47 -34.97
C PHE A 68 25.01 8.29 -35.93
N ASP A 69 25.28 9.58 -36.06
CA ASP A 69 24.55 10.48 -36.97
C ASP A 69 24.54 10.02 -38.45
N TRP A 70 25.40 9.07 -38.84
CA TRP A 70 25.57 8.61 -40.22
C TRP A 70 25.00 7.21 -40.51
N TRP A 71 24.53 6.47 -39.50
CA TRP A 71 23.97 5.12 -39.68
C TRP A 71 22.52 5.21 -40.22
N SER A 72 22.40 5.37 -41.54
CA SER A 72 21.12 5.50 -42.26
C SER A 72 20.73 4.20 -42.96
N VAL A 73 20.61 3.10 -42.21
CA VAL A 73 20.07 1.84 -42.74
C VAL A 73 18.53 1.85 -42.68
N ASP A 74 17.89 1.22 -43.68
CA ASP A 74 16.43 1.10 -43.82
C ASP A 74 15.81 0.32 -42.63
N ARG A 75 14.86 0.96 -41.91
CA ARG A 75 14.32 0.50 -40.62
C ARG A 75 13.80 -0.94 -40.64
N LYS A 76 13.09 -1.33 -41.70
CA LYS A 76 12.51 -2.68 -41.80
C LYS A 76 13.61 -3.73 -41.89
N LYS A 77 14.71 -3.40 -42.56
CA LYS A 77 15.87 -4.28 -42.65
C LYS A 77 16.56 -4.38 -41.30
N GLU A 78 16.69 -3.30 -40.54
CA GLU A 78 17.32 -3.32 -39.20
C GLU A 78 16.57 -4.23 -38.21
N LYS A 79 15.23 -4.13 -38.15
CA LYS A 79 14.40 -4.95 -37.26
C LYS A 79 14.47 -6.44 -37.59
N ASP A 80 14.63 -6.78 -38.88
CA ASP A 80 14.75 -8.15 -39.35
C ASP A 80 16.20 -8.68 -39.34
N GLN A 81 17.20 -7.78 -39.23
CA GLN A 81 18.63 -8.10 -39.34
C GLN A 81 19.33 -8.32 -38.00
N PHE A 82 18.89 -7.64 -36.93
CA PHE A 82 19.52 -7.70 -35.62
C PHE A 82 18.65 -8.45 -34.60
N SER A 83 19.28 -8.97 -33.53
CA SER A 83 18.51 -9.48 -32.42
C SER A 83 17.67 -8.38 -31.76
N PRO A 84 16.53 -8.73 -31.12
CA PRO A 84 15.68 -7.76 -30.45
C PRO A 84 16.41 -6.89 -29.42
N GLY A 85 17.44 -7.43 -28.75
CA GLY A 85 18.25 -6.70 -27.77
C GLY A 85 19.11 -5.61 -28.42
N VAL A 86 19.85 -5.96 -29.48
CA VAL A 86 20.67 -4.98 -30.20
C VAL A 86 19.81 -3.96 -30.93
N TYR A 87 18.65 -4.36 -31.46
CA TYR A 87 17.67 -3.44 -32.02
C TYR A 87 17.18 -2.42 -30.97
N ALA A 88 16.88 -2.86 -29.75
CA ALA A 88 16.49 -1.97 -28.66
C ALA A 88 17.63 -1.00 -28.26
N GLU A 89 18.87 -1.48 -28.23
CA GLU A 89 20.04 -0.61 -27.99
C GLU A 89 20.20 0.46 -29.08
N LEU A 90 20.01 0.09 -30.35
CA LEU A 90 20.07 1.04 -31.48
C LEU A 90 19.01 2.15 -31.38
N LEU A 91 17.82 1.85 -30.86
CA LEU A 91 16.78 2.85 -30.62
C LEU A 91 17.20 3.93 -29.60
N CYS A 92 18.17 3.64 -28.74
CA CYS A 92 18.64 4.60 -27.73
C CYS A 92 19.45 5.76 -28.32
N ILE A 93 20.30 5.46 -29.31
CA ILE A 93 21.37 6.37 -29.81
C ILE A 93 21.01 7.15 -31.08
N ARG A 94 19.80 7.00 -31.64
CA ARG A 94 19.44 7.62 -32.92
C ARG A 94 19.13 9.12 -32.74
N SER A 95 19.72 10.03 -33.51
CA SER A 95 19.56 11.48 -33.28
C SER A 95 18.22 12.07 -33.75
N GLN A 96 17.95 13.33 -33.37
CA GLN A 96 16.73 14.10 -33.69
C GLN A 96 16.41 14.23 -35.19
N TYR A 97 17.37 13.94 -36.07
CA TYR A 97 17.21 14.01 -37.52
C TYR A 97 16.88 12.65 -38.17
N GLY A 98 17.03 11.55 -37.43
CA GLY A 98 16.68 10.21 -37.87
C GLY A 98 15.47 9.70 -37.11
N THR A 99 14.27 9.84 -37.68
CA THR A 99 13.37 8.71 -37.98
C THR A 99 13.45 7.46 -37.06
N SER A 100 13.50 7.58 -35.73
CA SER A 100 13.01 6.56 -34.80
C SER A 100 11.83 7.23 -34.14
N SER A 101 10.61 6.85 -34.53
CA SER A 101 9.44 7.51 -33.98
C SER A 101 9.38 7.16 -32.48
N PRO A 102 9.14 8.15 -31.60
CA PRO A 102 8.80 7.89 -30.20
C PRO A 102 7.71 6.81 -30.03
N GLU A 103 6.90 6.60 -31.07
CA GLU A 103 5.92 5.52 -31.21
C GLU A 103 6.54 4.11 -31.18
N GLU A 104 7.67 3.86 -31.86
CA GLU A 104 8.33 2.55 -31.85
C GLU A 104 8.90 2.21 -30.47
N VAL A 105 9.49 3.20 -29.79
CA VAL A 105 9.97 3.05 -28.41
C VAL A 105 8.79 2.83 -27.46
N ALA A 106 7.68 3.57 -27.67
CA ALA A 106 6.46 3.38 -26.90
C ALA A 106 5.84 1.99 -27.11
N GLU A 107 5.82 1.47 -28.34
CA GLU A 107 5.33 0.13 -28.66
C GLU A 107 6.22 -0.94 -28.02
N LEU A 108 7.55 -0.80 -28.13
CA LEU A 108 8.51 -1.67 -27.46
C LEU A 108 8.23 -1.71 -25.96
N VAL A 109 8.19 -0.55 -25.30
CA VAL A 109 7.95 -0.44 -23.86
C VAL A 109 6.59 -1.03 -23.46
N LYS A 110 5.52 -0.74 -24.22
CA LYS A 110 4.18 -1.31 -23.98
C LYS A 110 4.20 -2.84 -24.08
N ASN A 111 4.88 -3.41 -25.07
CA ASN A 111 5.00 -4.86 -25.23
C ASN A 111 5.79 -5.51 -24.10
N GLN A 112 6.77 -4.81 -23.51
CA GLN A 112 7.55 -5.32 -22.38
C GLN A 112 6.82 -5.24 -21.05
N LEU A 113 5.84 -4.35 -20.93
CA LEU A 113 5.00 -4.18 -19.74
C LEU A 113 3.70 -4.99 -19.77
N THR A 114 3.27 -5.43 -20.96
CA THR A 114 2.05 -6.24 -21.12
C THR A 114 2.44 -7.71 -21.25
N PHE A 115 1.72 -8.61 -20.57
CA PHE A 115 1.86 -10.09 -20.66
C PHE A 115 1.39 -10.64 -22.03
N SER A 116 1.77 -9.99 -23.12
CA SER A 116 1.70 -10.56 -24.45
C SER A 116 2.78 -11.65 -24.53
N GLY A 117 2.49 -12.81 -25.09
CA GLY A 117 3.38 -14.00 -25.09
C GLY A 117 4.69 -13.87 -25.88
N HIS A 118 5.29 -12.68 -25.91
CA HIS A 118 6.65 -12.40 -26.38
C HIS A 118 7.66 -12.65 -25.26
N GLU A 119 8.87 -13.09 -25.61
CA GLU A 119 9.97 -13.17 -24.66
C GLU A 119 10.29 -11.77 -24.11
N HIS A 120 10.36 -11.64 -22.78
CA HIS A 120 10.78 -10.41 -22.14
C HIS A 120 12.23 -10.10 -22.52
N LEU A 121 12.46 -8.90 -23.03
CA LEU A 121 13.78 -8.39 -23.31
C LEU A 121 14.52 -8.20 -22.00
N HIS A 122 15.73 -8.72 -21.94
CA HIS A 122 16.64 -8.45 -20.85
C HIS A 122 17.67 -7.47 -21.41
N LEU A 123 17.73 -6.26 -20.84
CA LEU A 123 18.70 -5.22 -21.21
C LEU A 123 19.41 -4.67 -19.97
N GLN A 124 20.55 -4.02 -20.16
CA GLN A 124 21.22 -3.30 -19.07
C GLN A 124 20.37 -2.10 -18.63
N PRO A 125 20.37 -1.72 -17.33
CA PRO A 125 19.59 -0.59 -16.82
C PRO A 125 19.82 0.72 -17.58
N ILE A 126 21.04 0.99 -18.05
CA ILE A 126 21.34 2.18 -18.86
C ILE A 126 20.58 2.19 -20.19
N VAL A 127 20.43 1.04 -20.84
CA VAL A 127 19.68 0.93 -22.10
C VAL A 127 18.20 1.23 -21.85
N TRP A 128 17.62 0.63 -20.80
CA TRP A 128 16.25 0.94 -20.39
C TRP A 128 16.08 2.42 -20.06
N ALA A 129 17.02 3.02 -19.34
CA ALA A 129 16.99 4.43 -18.97
C ALA A 129 16.89 5.35 -20.21
N TYR A 130 17.73 5.11 -21.22
CA TYR A 130 17.70 5.89 -22.46
C TYR A 130 16.43 5.62 -23.28
N LEU A 131 15.91 4.39 -23.33
CA LEU A 131 14.62 4.11 -23.98
C LEU A 131 13.49 4.89 -23.30
N LEU A 132 13.43 4.90 -21.97
CA LEU A 132 12.40 5.62 -21.21
C LEU A 132 12.52 7.14 -21.36
N GLN A 133 13.73 7.67 -21.53
CA GLN A 133 13.96 9.10 -21.80
C GLN A 133 13.41 9.54 -23.16
N ARG A 134 13.32 8.63 -24.13
CA ARG A 134 12.80 8.91 -25.46
C ARG A 134 11.29 8.78 -25.59
N LEU A 135 10.62 8.31 -24.54
CA LEU A 135 9.17 8.24 -24.54
C LEU A 135 8.57 9.66 -24.60
N PRO A 136 7.45 9.84 -25.31
CA PRO A 136 6.69 11.06 -25.16
C PRO A 136 6.20 11.19 -23.71
N PRO A 137 5.91 12.41 -23.22
CA PRO A 137 5.35 12.61 -21.89
C PRO A 137 4.12 11.73 -21.68
N PHE A 138 4.11 10.95 -20.60
CA PHE A 138 3.02 10.01 -20.31
C PHE A 138 1.66 10.73 -20.24
N ASP A 139 0.66 10.22 -20.96
CA ASP A 139 -0.73 10.57 -20.70
C ASP A 139 -1.30 9.72 -19.56
N VAL A 140 -2.20 10.30 -18.76
CA VAL A 140 -2.92 9.61 -17.69
C VAL A 140 -3.79 8.48 -18.27
N HIS A 141 -4.19 8.62 -19.53
CA HIS A 141 -5.00 7.64 -20.25
C HIS A 141 -4.18 6.55 -20.97
N ASP A 142 -2.85 6.67 -21.04
CA ASP A 142 -2.01 5.73 -21.81
C ASP A 142 -1.75 4.38 -21.10
N GLY A 143 -2.26 4.19 -19.87
CA GLY A 143 -2.07 2.99 -19.03
C GLY A 143 -0.64 2.81 -18.51
N LEU A 144 0.37 3.24 -19.29
CA LEU A 144 1.80 3.22 -18.96
C LEU A 144 2.10 3.95 -17.65
N LEU A 145 1.48 5.11 -17.42
CA LEU A 145 1.68 5.90 -16.21
C LEU A 145 1.36 5.09 -14.95
N GLN A 146 0.29 4.30 -15.00
CA GLN A 146 -0.14 3.47 -13.88
C GLN A 146 0.84 2.34 -13.64
N ILE A 147 1.23 1.63 -14.71
CA ILE A 147 2.18 0.53 -14.62
C ILE A 147 3.51 1.02 -14.02
N PHE A 148 4.02 2.15 -14.49
CA PHE A 148 5.23 2.75 -13.95
C PHE A 148 5.07 3.21 -12.50
N PHE A 149 3.90 3.73 -12.13
CA PHE A 149 3.62 4.08 -10.73
C PHE A 149 3.64 2.85 -9.83
N HIS A 150 3.00 1.75 -10.23
CA HIS A 150 3.01 0.49 -9.47
C HIS A 150 4.41 -0.14 -9.37
N ALA A 151 5.28 0.12 -10.35
CA ALA A 151 6.66 -0.35 -10.33
C ALA A 151 7.57 0.46 -9.39
N ILE A 152 7.13 1.61 -8.87
CA ILE A 152 7.90 2.37 -7.87
C ILE A 152 7.82 1.60 -6.54
N PRO A 153 8.96 1.27 -5.90
CA PRO A 153 8.96 0.59 -4.61
C PRO A 153 8.23 1.42 -3.56
N SER A 154 7.39 0.78 -2.75
CA SER A 154 6.64 1.45 -1.67
C SER A 154 7.56 2.22 -0.71
N SER A 155 8.79 1.74 -0.50
CA SER A 155 9.79 2.41 0.33
C SER A 155 10.14 3.83 -0.14
N TYR A 156 10.02 4.11 -1.43
CA TYR A 156 10.23 5.45 -2.00
C TYR A 156 9.25 6.48 -1.45
N TRP A 157 8.03 6.05 -1.11
CA TRP A 157 6.97 6.94 -0.62
C TRP A 157 7.09 7.24 0.87
N HIS A 158 8.01 6.63 1.62
CA HIS A 158 8.18 6.98 3.03
C HIS A 158 8.65 8.42 3.23
N ALA A 159 8.09 9.11 4.23
CA ALA A 159 8.50 10.48 4.56
C ALA A 159 10.01 10.61 4.84
N ASN A 160 10.61 9.61 5.48
CA ASN A 160 12.03 9.55 5.83
C ASN A 160 12.90 8.85 4.77
N TYR A 161 12.38 8.59 3.57
CA TYR A 161 13.15 7.98 2.49
C TYR A 161 14.42 8.78 2.18
N ILE A 162 15.51 8.05 2.01
CA ILE A 162 16.80 8.58 1.60
C ILE A 162 17.12 7.97 0.24
N LEU A 163 17.39 8.82 -0.74
CA LEU A 163 17.76 8.40 -2.09
C LEU A 163 19.05 7.56 -2.02
N PRO A 164 19.05 6.31 -2.53
CA PRO A 164 20.28 5.53 -2.64
C PRO A 164 21.31 6.23 -3.53
N PRO A 165 22.60 5.85 -3.42
CA PRO A 165 23.65 6.40 -4.26
C PRO A 165 23.29 6.28 -5.74
N LEU A 166 23.32 7.41 -6.45
CA LEU A 166 23.13 7.45 -7.90
C LEU A 166 24.44 7.02 -8.58
N PHE A 167 24.36 6.07 -9.50
CA PHE A 167 25.50 5.72 -10.35
C PHE A 167 25.61 6.66 -11.56
N LEU A 168 24.48 7.13 -12.06
CA LEU A 168 24.36 8.06 -13.17
C LEU A 168 23.29 9.09 -12.80
N ALA A 169 23.70 10.35 -12.80
CA ALA A 169 22.81 11.49 -12.68
C ALA A 169 23.18 12.45 -13.81
N ARG A 170 22.37 12.47 -14.87
CA ARG A 170 22.68 13.22 -16.09
C ARG A 170 21.40 13.65 -16.79
N ASP A 171 21.29 14.93 -17.17
CA ASP A 171 20.19 15.45 -17.99
C ASP A 171 18.81 14.94 -17.50
N GLU A 172 18.61 15.02 -16.17
CA GLU A 172 17.47 14.51 -15.40
C GLU A 172 17.37 12.97 -15.26
N LEU A 173 18.07 12.19 -16.08
CA LEU A 173 18.17 10.75 -15.96
C LEU A 173 18.89 10.37 -14.67
N LYS A 174 18.24 9.53 -13.86
CA LYS A 174 18.74 9.05 -12.58
C LYS A 174 18.67 7.55 -12.55
N ILE A 175 19.80 6.92 -12.25
CA ILE A 175 19.85 5.48 -12.06
C ILE A 175 20.57 5.18 -10.75
N CYS A 176 19.88 4.47 -9.85
CA CYS A 176 20.35 4.12 -8.52
C CYS A 176 20.82 2.67 -8.45
N LEU A 177 21.55 2.35 -7.37
CA LEU A 177 21.95 0.99 -7.04
C LEU A 177 21.32 0.60 -5.71
N THR A 178 20.68 -0.57 -5.66
CA THR A 178 20.06 -1.11 -4.45
C THR A 178 20.73 -2.43 -4.06
N GLY A 179 21.24 -2.52 -2.84
CA GLY A 179 21.85 -3.75 -2.30
C GLY A 179 23.07 -4.26 -3.09
N ASP A 180 23.07 -5.56 -3.41
CA ASP A 180 24.15 -6.31 -4.09
C ASP A 180 24.08 -6.26 -5.64
N SER A 181 23.16 -5.47 -6.20
CA SER A 181 22.96 -5.37 -7.64
C SER A 181 24.19 -4.87 -8.39
N ARG A 182 24.48 -5.44 -9.57
CA ARG A 182 25.56 -4.94 -10.44
C ARG A 182 24.96 -4.09 -11.57
N ASP A 183 25.66 -3.04 -11.94
CA ASP A 183 25.28 -2.11 -13.01
C ASP A 183 25.37 -2.68 -14.43
N HIS A 184 25.66 -3.98 -14.55
CA HIS A 184 25.74 -4.73 -15.81
C HIS A 184 24.77 -5.88 -15.89
N ASP A 185 24.02 -6.13 -14.80
CA ASP A 185 23.05 -7.20 -14.76
C ASP A 185 21.96 -6.89 -15.79
N VAL A 186 21.68 -7.88 -16.61
CA VAL A 186 20.73 -7.75 -17.71
C VAL A 186 19.37 -8.14 -17.14
N VAL A 187 18.42 -7.20 -17.14
CA VAL A 187 17.13 -7.33 -16.45
C VAL A 187 15.98 -6.96 -17.37
N ASP A 188 14.79 -7.47 -17.08
CA ASP A 188 13.56 -7.03 -17.72
C ASP A 188 13.18 -5.59 -17.30
N LEU A 189 12.24 -4.98 -18.02
CA LEU A 189 11.85 -3.59 -17.76
C LEU A 189 11.20 -3.39 -16.38
N PRO A 190 10.24 -4.23 -15.91
CA PRO A 190 9.68 -4.09 -14.56
C PRO A 190 10.75 -4.11 -13.47
N THR A 191 11.67 -5.08 -13.52
CA THR A 191 12.78 -5.19 -12.57
C THR A 191 13.73 -4.00 -12.70
N ALA A 192 13.99 -3.52 -13.92
CA ALA A 192 14.81 -2.34 -14.16
C ALA A 192 14.23 -1.09 -13.47
N VAL A 193 12.91 -0.90 -13.57
CA VAL A 193 12.21 0.22 -12.92
C VAL A 193 12.26 0.05 -11.41
N GLU A 194 11.80 -1.08 -10.88
CA GLU A 194 11.71 -1.31 -9.43
C GLU A 194 13.07 -1.18 -8.73
N THR A 195 14.15 -1.64 -9.38
CA THR A 195 15.47 -1.78 -8.73
C THR A 195 16.39 -0.59 -8.99
N TYR A 196 16.34 0.00 -10.20
CA TYR A 196 17.35 0.96 -10.67
C TYR A 196 16.78 2.30 -11.14
N LEU A 197 15.63 2.31 -11.84
CA LEU A 197 15.12 3.48 -12.56
C LEU A 197 13.97 4.20 -11.88
N TYR A 198 13.45 3.67 -10.77
CA TYR A 198 12.33 4.28 -10.05
C TYR A 198 12.56 5.74 -9.64
N PRO A 199 13.78 6.25 -9.31
CA PRO A 199 13.94 7.68 -9.00
C PRO A 199 13.68 8.58 -10.21
N TYR A 200 14.14 8.16 -11.39
CA TYR A 200 13.89 8.88 -12.65
C TYR A 200 12.40 8.85 -12.99
N ILE A 201 11.79 7.67 -12.92
CA ILE A 201 10.37 7.50 -13.21
C ILE A 201 9.50 8.30 -12.24
N ALA A 202 9.83 8.28 -10.95
CA ALA A 202 9.16 9.10 -9.95
C ALA A 202 9.26 10.59 -10.28
N ASP A 203 10.43 11.12 -10.64
CA ASP A 203 10.57 12.54 -11.01
C ASP A 203 9.71 12.92 -12.23
N VAL A 204 9.60 12.04 -13.22
CA VAL A 204 8.72 12.27 -14.38
C VAL A 204 7.25 12.30 -13.95
N ILE A 205 6.85 11.36 -13.10
CA ILE A 205 5.50 11.29 -12.52
C ILE A 205 5.19 12.53 -11.69
N LEU A 206 6.07 12.94 -10.78
CA LEU A 206 5.90 14.11 -9.91
C LEU A 206 5.72 15.40 -10.72
N ARG A 207 6.54 15.60 -11.77
CA ARG A 207 6.41 16.76 -12.67
C ARG A 207 5.09 16.77 -13.43
N ARG A 208 4.61 15.60 -13.87
CA ARG A 208 3.34 15.48 -14.57
C ARG A 208 2.16 15.83 -13.66
N PHE A 209 2.15 15.26 -12.45
CA PHE A 209 1.05 15.44 -11.51
C PHE A 209 1.05 16.79 -10.79
N GLY A 210 2.18 17.50 -10.73
CA GLY A 210 2.22 18.90 -10.29
C GLY A 210 1.38 19.86 -11.16
N ALA A 211 0.95 19.46 -12.35
CA ALA A 211 0.16 20.27 -13.28
C ALA A 211 -1.32 19.86 -13.39
N VAL A 212 -1.78 18.90 -12.60
CA VAL A 212 -3.17 18.41 -12.65
C VAL A 212 -4.13 19.47 -12.08
N LYS A 213 -5.08 19.90 -12.91
CA LYS A 213 -5.98 21.03 -12.60
C LYS A 213 -7.34 20.62 -12.06
N ASP A 214 -7.72 19.34 -12.19
CA ASP A 214 -9.03 18.83 -11.78
C ASP A 214 -9.03 18.24 -10.35
N SER A 215 -7.90 18.34 -9.63
CA SER A 215 -7.80 17.84 -8.27
C SER A 215 -8.60 18.68 -7.28
N VAL A 216 -9.38 18.04 -6.40
CA VAL A 216 -10.04 18.69 -5.25
C VAL A 216 -9.05 19.07 -4.14
N PHE A 217 -7.81 18.62 -4.24
CA PHE A 217 -6.76 19.04 -3.32
C PHE A 217 -6.29 20.45 -3.68
N HIS A 218 -6.55 21.39 -2.78
CA HIS A 218 -6.03 22.76 -2.87
C HIS A 218 -5.70 23.25 -1.46
N SER A 219 -4.56 23.92 -1.31
CA SER A 219 -4.22 24.62 -0.07
C SER A 219 -4.86 26.00 -0.09
N ASP A 220 -5.77 26.24 0.85
CA ASP A 220 -6.45 27.52 1.02
C ASP A 220 -5.56 28.42 1.89
N PRO A 221 -5.36 29.71 1.54
CA PRO A 221 -4.72 30.67 2.46
C PRO A 221 -5.35 30.73 3.85
N ALA A 222 -6.63 30.35 4.00
CA ALA A 222 -7.34 30.25 5.27
C ALA A 222 -7.10 28.94 6.05
N ASP A 223 -6.33 28.00 5.50
CA ASP A 223 -6.01 26.75 6.18
C ASP A 223 -5.19 26.95 7.46
N GLU A 224 -5.38 26.05 8.43
CA GLU A 224 -4.63 26.06 9.68
C GLU A 224 -3.13 25.82 9.45
N PHE A 225 -2.78 25.13 8.36
CA PHE A 225 -1.41 24.81 7.97
C PHE A 225 -1.17 25.12 6.49
N PRO A 226 0.09 25.47 6.12
CA PRO A 226 0.46 25.61 4.72
C PRO A 226 0.44 24.26 3.99
N ALA A 227 0.50 24.33 2.66
CA ALA A 227 0.65 23.16 1.80
C ALA A 227 1.88 22.30 2.21
N PRO A 228 1.80 20.96 2.05
CA PRO A 228 2.96 20.09 2.14
C PRO A 228 4.09 20.58 1.25
N GLN A 229 5.31 20.61 1.79
CA GLN A 229 6.51 21.02 1.04
C GLN A 229 7.18 19.85 0.32
N ASP A 230 6.92 18.61 0.76
CA ASP A 230 7.46 17.42 0.09
C ASP A 230 6.71 17.20 -1.24
N PRO A 231 7.40 17.22 -2.39
CA PRO A 231 6.77 17.05 -3.69
C PRO A 231 6.11 15.67 -3.85
N ARG A 232 6.59 14.63 -3.14
CA ARG A 232 5.99 13.28 -3.19
C ARG A 232 4.61 13.27 -2.57
N LEU A 233 4.49 13.81 -1.35
CA LEU A 233 3.20 13.91 -0.69
C LEU A 233 2.27 14.84 -1.49
N TYR A 234 2.77 15.97 -1.98
CA TYR A 234 1.98 16.88 -2.79
C TYR A 234 1.41 16.21 -4.05
N ALA A 235 2.22 15.40 -4.74
CA ALA A 235 1.76 14.65 -5.90
C ALA A 235 0.74 13.57 -5.52
N LEU A 236 0.99 12.77 -4.48
CA LEU A 236 0.05 11.75 -4.01
C LEU A 236 -1.33 12.35 -3.67
N LEU A 237 -1.35 13.49 -2.97
CA LEU A 237 -2.58 14.20 -2.64
C LEU A 237 -3.27 14.77 -3.88
N THR A 238 -2.50 15.36 -4.79
CA THR A 238 -3.04 15.88 -6.05
C THR A 238 -3.66 14.77 -6.89
N ILE A 239 -2.98 13.62 -7.01
CA ILE A 239 -3.46 12.43 -7.72
C ILE A 239 -4.75 11.93 -7.07
N ALA A 240 -4.73 11.59 -5.78
CA ALA A 240 -5.91 11.08 -5.07
C ALA A 240 -7.12 12.03 -5.13
N GLY A 241 -6.87 13.34 -5.14
CA GLY A 241 -7.91 14.35 -5.27
C GLY A 241 -8.47 14.53 -6.68
N SER A 242 -7.85 13.97 -7.72
CA SER A 242 -8.32 14.11 -9.11
C SER A 242 -9.39 13.05 -9.46
N PRO A 243 -10.62 13.46 -9.83
CA PRO A 243 -11.66 12.51 -10.25
C PRO A 243 -11.26 11.65 -11.46
N SER A 244 -10.43 12.20 -12.35
CA SER A 244 -9.93 11.48 -13.52
C SER A 244 -9.10 10.25 -13.15
N THR A 245 -8.44 10.26 -11.98
CA THR A 245 -7.64 9.12 -11.51
C THR A 245 -8.46 8.07 -10.78
N GLN A 246 -9.61 8.45 -10.23
CA GLN A 246 -10.54 7.57 -9.51
C GLN A 246 -11.30 6.64 -10.45
N THR A 247 -11.38 6.99 -11.73
CA THR A 247 -12.19 6.29 -12.75
C THR A 247 -11.37 5.40 -13.70
N VAL A 248 -10.04 5.44 -13.64
CA VAL A 248 -9.21 4.65 -14.55
C VAL A 248 -9.16 3.19 -14.08
N SER A 249 -9.98 2.35 -14.70
CA SER A 249 -9.93 0.90 -14.48
C SER A 249 -8.69 0.31 -15.13
N ILE A 250 -7.92 -0.45 -14.34
CA ILE A 250 -6.94 -1.40 -14.89
C ILE A 250 -7.74 -2.56 -15.50
N ALA A 251 -7.25 -3.10 -16.63
CA ALA A 251 -7.88 -4.26 -17.29
C ALA A 251 -7.69 -5.57 -16.51
N ASP A 252 -6.74 -5.59 -15.59
CA ASP A 252 -6.40 -6.73 -14.74
C ASP A 252 -7.17 -6.66 -13.39
N PRO A 253 -8.06 -7.63 -13.10
CA PRO A 253 -8.76 -7.71 -11.82
C PRO A 253 -7.87 -8.09 -10.62
N TYR A 254 -6.61 -8.48 -10.84
CA TYR A 254 -5.68 -8.93 -9.79
C TYR A 254 -4.70 -7.86 -9.29
N ILE A 255 -4.65 -6.69 -9.93
CA ILE A 255 -3.82 -5.56 -9.49
C ILE A 255 -4.72 -4.54 -8.77
N ASP A 256 -4.25 -4.03 -7.62
CA ASP A 256 -4.88 -2.89 -6.92
C ASP A 256 -5.13 -1.78 -7.94
N THR A 257 -6.26 -1.07 -7.84
CA THR A 257 -6.47 0.07 -8.75
C THR A 257 -5.37 1.12 -8.55
N PHE A 258 -5.16 1.94 -9.58
CA PHE A 258 -4.25 3.07 -9.48
C PHE A 258 -4.61 3.97 -8.29
N PHE A 259 -5.89 4.27 -8.09
CA PHE A 259 -6.36 5.03 -6.94
C PHE A 259 -6.08 4.33 -5.60
N GLY A 260 -6.42 3.04 -5.49
CA GLY A 260 -6.17 2.24 -4.29
C GLY A 260 -4.69 2.23 -3.90
N THR A 261 -3.79 2.13 -4.88
CA THR A 261 -2.33 2.18 -4.67
C THR A 261 -1.88 3.53 -4.15
N VAL A 262 -2.34 4.63 -4.77
CA VAL A 262 -2.02 6.00 -4.32
C VAL A 262 -2.47 6.22 -2.87
N ILE A 263 -3.66 5.74 -2.49
CA ILE A 263 -4.16 5.84 -1.12
C ILE A 263 -3.29 5.02 -0.15
N ARG A 264 -2.83 3.81 -0.53
CA ARG A 264 -1.90 3.03 0.28
C ARG A 264 -0.56 3.75 0.45
N ASP A 265 -0.04 4.36 -0.60
CA ASP A 265 1.22 5.11 -0.56
C ASP A 265 1.12 6.38 0.31
N ILE A 266 -0.04 7.02 0.37
CA ILE A 266 -0.32 8.06 1.39
C ILE A 266 -0.20 7.46 2.80
N GLY A 267 -0.72 6.26 3.02
CA GLY A 267 -0.57 5.53 4.29
C GLY A 267 0.89 5.20 4.62
N VAL A 268 1.69 4.79 3.62
CA VAL A 268 3.13 4.52 3.74
C VAL A 268 3.90 5.80 4.09
N TYR A 269 3.61 6.90 3.40
CA TYR A 269 4.19 8.22 3.69
C TYR A 269 3.88 8.66 5.12
N MET A 270 2.65 8.44 5.60
CA MET A 270 2.21 8.76 6.97
C MET A 270 2.72 7.79 8.04
N GLY A 271 3.43 6.72 7.67
CA GLY A 271 3.91 5.71 8.61
C GLY A 271 2.80 4.88 9.26
N VAL A 272 1.64 4.74 8.58
CA VAL A 272 0.48 3.97 9.05
C VAL A 272 0.08 2.83 8.09
N GLY A 273 0.84 2.63 7.01
CA GLY A 273 0.56 1.61 5.99
C GLY A 273 0.56 0.17 6.53
N SER A 274 1.43 -0.12 7.50
CA SER A 274 1.55 -1.44 8.15
C SER A 274 0.78 -1.56 9.48
N SER A 275 0.33 -0.45 10.07
CA SER A 275 -0.39 -0.46 11.34
C SER A 275 -1.81 -1.00 11.18
N ARG A 276 -2.37 -1.69 12.19
CA ARG A 276 -3.78 -2.15 12.15
C ARG A 276 -4.69 -1.21 12.94
N LEU A 277 -5.94 -1.07 12.52
CA LEU A 277 -6.95 -0.26 13.21
C LEU A 277 -7.35 -0.80 14.59
N TYR A 278 -7.21 -2.10 14.81
CA TYR A 278 -7.52 -2.78 16.07
C TYR A 278 -6.24 -3.21 16.78
N ASP A 279 -6.29 -3.28 18.10
CA ASP A 279 -5.17 -3.74 18.92
C ASP A 279 -5.14 -5.28 18.89
N ASP A 280 -4.04 -5.86 18.39
CA ASP A 280 -3.80 -7.31 18.40
C ASP A 280 -2.67 -7.61 19.39
N PRO A 281 -2.87 -8.46 20.42
CA PRO A 281 -1.82 -8.84 21.35
C PRO A 281 -0.69 -9.60 20.63
N GLY A 282 0.34 -8.86 20.21
CA GLY A 282 1.47 -9.35 19.43
C GLY A 282 2.00 -8.36 18.40
N TYR A 283 1.24 -7.28 18.11
CA TYR A 283 1.65 -6.22 17.19
C TYR A 283 1.88 -4.88 17.91
N ASP A 284 2.74 -4.05 17.32
CA ASP A 284 3.01 -2.72 17.83
C ASP A 284 1.74 -1.88 17.87
N LYS A 285 1.53 -1.24 19.02
CA LYS A 285 0.44 -0.27 19.20
C LYS A 285 0.52 0.81 18.12
N MET A 286 -0.63 1.22 17.59
CA MET A 286 -0.72 2.32 16.64
C MET A 286 0.11 3.53 17.12
N PRO A 287 1.09 4.00 16.33
CA PRO A 287 1.91 5.14 16.72
C PRO A 287 1.06 6.40 16.88
N SER A 288 1.46 7.28 17.79
CA SER A 288 0.85 8.59 17.98
C SER A 288 1.82 9.68 17.57
N PHE A 289 1.39 10.52 16.64
CA PHE A 289 2.16 11.59 16.05
C PHE A 289 1.49 12.92 16.30
N ARG A 290 2.30 13.98 16.35
CA ARG A 290 1.78 15.34 16.45
C ARG A 290 1.11 15.76 15.15
N LEU A 291 0.07 16.58 15.26
CA LEU A 291 -0.50 17.26 14.09
C LEU A 291 0.53 18.21 13.48
N ASP A 292 0.86 18.00 12.21
CA ASP A 292 1.73 18.83 11.39
C ASP A 292 1.02 19.18 10.06
N CYS A 293 1.69 19.95 9.20
CA CYS A 293 1.12 20.35 7.91
C CYS A 293 0.82 19.17 6.98
N ASN A 294 1.65 18.11 7.02
CA ASN A 294 1.49 16.93 6.18
C ASN A 294 0.24 16.13 6.59
N ARG A 295 0.11 15.84 7.88
CA ARG A 295 -1.05 15.15 8.47
C ARG A 295 -2.33 15.95 8.33
N TYR A 296 -2.26 17.28 8.52
CA TYR A 296 -3.40 18.16 8.27
C TYR A 296 -3.88 18.05 6.82
N ALA A 297 -2.99 18.16 5.84
CA ALA A 297 -3.33 18.08 4.43
C ALA A 297 -3.90 16.70 4.03
N VAL A 298 -3.29 15.63 4.53
CA VAL A 298 -3.78 14.25 4.32
C VAL A 298 -5.17 14.09 4.92
N LEU A 299 -5.37 14.44 6.19
CA LEU A 299 -6.69 14.33 6.84
C LEU A 299 -7.74 15.17 6.14
N LYS A 300 -7.38 16.38 5.70
CA LYS A 300 -8.30 17.25 4.96
C LYS A 300 -8.74 16.59 3.66
N LEU A 301 -7.81 16.11 2.84
CA LEU A 301 -8.15 15.43 1.58
C LEU A 301 -8.97 14.16 1.82
N LEU A 302 -8.49 13.26 2.68
CA LEU A 302 -9.17 11.98 2.93
C LEU A 302 -10.58 12.20 3.49
N TYR A 303 -10.75 13.18 4.37
CA TYR A 303 -12.07 13.56 4.87
C TYR A 303 -12.97 14.14 3.77
N THR A 304 -12.44 15.02 2.91
CA THR A 304 -13.17 15.53 1.73
C THR A 304 -13.61 14.40 0.80
N LEU A 305 -12.74 13.42 0.53
CA LEU A 305 -13.06 12.26 -0.30
C LEU A 305 -14.14 11.39 0.35
N VAL A 306 -14.06 11.15 1.65
CA VAL A 306 -15.07 10.41 2.43
C VAL A 306 -16.44 11.12 2.44
N LEU A 307 -16.46 12.45 2.42
CA LEU A 307 -17.69 13.25 2.32
C LEU A 307 -18.23 13.37 0.89
N SER A 308 -17.46 12.96 -0.11
CA SER A 308 -17.86 13.10 -1.52
C SER A 308 -19.08 12.22 -1.84
N LYS A 309 -19.90 12.67 -2.80
CA LYS A 309 -21.04 11.88 -3.27
C LYS A 309 -20.59 10.55 -3.89
N ASP A 310 -19.43 10.53 -4.53
CA ASP A 310 -18.87 9.34 -5.19
C ASP A 310 -18.50 8.23 -4.21
N PHE A 311 -18.13 8.58 -2.99
CA PHE A 311 -17.89 7.62 -1.91
C PHE A 311 -19.19 6.92 -1.42
N SER A 312 -20.33 7.59 -1.55
CA SER A 312 -21.59 7.19 -0.90
C SER A 312 -22.53 6.32 -1.74
N GLY A 313 -22.20 5.99 -3.00
CA GLY A 313 -23.01 5.04 -3.78
C GLY A 313 -23.07 5.24 -5.30
N SER A 314 -22.13 5.96 -5.93
CA SER A 314 -22.04 5.98 -7.40
C SER A 314 -21.18 4.81 -7.89
N THR A 315 -21.43 4.33 -9.11
CA THR A 315 -20.64 3.30 -9.82
C THR A 315 -19.20 3.73 -10.14
N SER A 316 -18.74 4.87 -9.61
CA SER A 316 -17.46 5.49 -9.95
C SER A 316 -16.28 4.86 -9.20
N MET A 317 -16.45 4.52 -7.91
CA MET A 317 -15.37 3.99 -7.07
C MET A 317 -15.63 2.51 -6.70
N ARG A 318 -14.61 1.65 -6.87
CA ARG A 318 -14.69 0.24 -6.46
C ARG A 318 -14.86 0.13 -4.94
N SER A 319 -15.57 -0.88 -4.48
CA SER A 319 -15.80 -1.18 -3.06
C SER A 319 -14.49 -1.43 -2.28
N GLU A 320 -13.52 -2.05 -2.93
CA GLU A 320 -12.17 -2.26 -2.40
C GLU A 320 -11.45 -0.92 -2.16
N ASP A 321 -11.50 0.00 -3.12
CA ASP A 321 -10.92 1.34 -3.01
C ASP A 321 -11.59 2.16 -1.91
N GLN A 322 -12.92 2.06 -1.78
CA GLN A 322 -13.66 2.67 -0.67
C GLN A 322 -13.17 2.13 0.68
N SER A 323 -12.91 0.83 0.77
CA SER A 323 -12.40 0.19 1.98
C SER A 323 -10.96 0.62 2.29
N ILE A 324 -10.08 0.67 1.29
CA ILE A 324 -8.69 1.16 1.44
C ILE A 324 -8.69 2.62 1.92
N LEU A 325 -9.47 3.48 1.27
CA LEU A 325 -9.63 4.90 1.64
C LEU A 325 -10.08 5.06 3.09
N LEU A 326 -11.09 4.31 3.51
CA LEU A 326 -11.62 4.39 4.86
C LEU A 326 -10.63 3.87 5.91
N VAL A 327 -9.91 2.78 5.61
CA VAL A 327 -8.86 2.25 6.49
C VAL A 327 -7.76 3.28 6.69
N ILE A 328 -7.20 3.83 5.60
CA ILE A 328 -6.11 4.82 5.70
C ILE A 328 -6.58 6.08 6.41
N PHE A 329 -7.78 6.58 6.10
CA PHE A 329 -8.37 7.72 6.81
C PHE A 329 -8.44 7.48 8.33
N LEU A 330 -9.01 6.34 8.76
CA LEU A 330 -9.14 6.01 10.18
C LEU A 330 -7.78 5.81 10.86
N ARG A 331 -6.78 5.24 10.16
CA ARG A 331 -5.43 5.06 10.72
C ARG A 331 -4.72 6.40 10.91
N VAL A 332 -4.78 7.29 9.92
CA VAL A 332 -4.22 8.65 10.04
C VAL A 332 -4.95 9.42 11.14
N LEU A 333 -6.29 9.30 11.23
CA LEU A 333 -7.09 9.95 12.27
C LEU A 333 -6.74 9.46 13.67
N LYS A 334 -6.65 8.14 13.89
CA LYS A 334 -6.31 7.56 15.20
C LYS A 334 -4.85 7.83 15.62
N SER A 335 -3.94 7.96 14.66
CA SER A 335 -2.53 8.22 14.92
C SER A 335 -2.19 9.70 15.10
N THR A 336 -3.12 10.64 14.86
CA THR A 336 -2.83 12.08 14.91
C THR A 336 -3.38 12.72 16.18
N PHE A 337 -2.55 13.49 16.89
CA PHE A 337 -2.94 14.24 18.09
C PHE A 337 -2.25 15.61 18.17
N PRO A 338 -2.96 16.72 18.49
CA PRO A 338 -4.41 16.84 18.60
C PRO A 338 -5.09 16.66 17.22
N ARG A 339 -6.41 16.53 17.17
CA ARG A 339 -7.11 16.49 15.88
C ARG A 339 -7.17 17.87 15.23
N PRO A 340 -7.23 17.95 13.88
CA PRO A 340 -7.50 19.20 13.17
C PRO A 340 -8.84 19.82 13.59
N ARG A 341 -8.98 21.14 13.53
CA ARG A 341 -10.22 21.82 13.96
C ARG A 341 -11.48 21.40 13.22
N PHE A 342 -11.36 20.98 11.96
CA PHE A 342 -12.48 20.48 11.17
C PHE A 342 -12.91 19.05 11.55
N LEU A 343 -12.13 18.36 12.39
CA LEU A 343 -12.41 17.05 12.96
C LEU A 343 -12.38 17.17 14.50
N PRO A 344 -13.47 17.62 15.13
CA PRO A 344 -13.48 17.84 16.58
C PRO A 344 -13.07 16.59 17.38
N ASP A 345 -12.52 16.83 18.57
CA ASP A 345 -12.13 15.78 19.52
C ASP A 345 -13.34 15.04 20.10
N SER A 346 -14.56 15.58 19.96
CA SER A 346 -15.80 14.87 20.30
C SER A 346 -16.12 13.79 19.28
N GLU A 347 -16.99 12.85 19.65
CA GLU A 347 -17.50 11.81 18.74
C GLU A 347 -18.41 12.36 17.63
N ASP A 348 -18.53 13.69 17.49
CA ASP A 348 -19.46 14.36 16.57
C ASP A 348 -18.87 14.64 15.18
N TRP A 349 -17.66 14.18 14.88
CA TRP A 349 -17.00 14.44 13.60
C TRP A 349 -17.62 13.67 12.42
N TYR A 350 -18.49 12.68 12.69
CA TYR A 350 -19.20 11.93 11.65
C TYR A 350 -20.71 12.05 11.85
N THR A 351 -21.46 12.01 10.76
CA THR A 351 -22.94 12.06 10.79
C THR A 351 -23.53 10.64 10.84
N PRO A 352 -24.80 10.46 11.28
CA PRO A 352 -25.47 9.17 11.19
C PRO A 352 -25.48 8.58 9.77
N TYR A 353 -25.58 9.44 8.75
CA TYR A 353 -25.49 9.03 7.35
C TYR A 353 -24.10 8.46 7.00
N MET A 354 -23.02 9.10 7.47
CA MET A 354 -21.65 8.58 7.30
C MET A 354 -21.46 7.25 8.00
N ALA A 355 -22.00 7.09 9.22
CA ALA A 355 -21.92 5.83 9.96
C ALA A 355 -22.56 4.68 9.17
N SER A 356 -23.77 4.89 8.64
CA SER A 356 -24.45 3.87 7.82
C SER A 356 -23.66 3.53 6.55
N ASN A 357 -23.05 4.54 5.91
CA ASN A 357 -22.17 4.32 4.75
C ASN A 357 -20.89 3.55 5.10
N PHE A 358 -20.25 3.84 6.24
CA PHE A 358 -19.07 3.11 6.69
C PHE A 358 -19.38 1.64 6.97
N VAL A 359 -20.53 1.38 7.61
CA VAL A 359 -21.03 0.02 7.81
C VAL A 359 -21.28 -0.65 6.46
N ARG A 360 -21.99 0.02 5.54
CA ARG A 360 -22.21 -0.52 4.18
C ARG A 360 -20.89 -0.93 3.51
N ILE A 361 -19.87 -0.07 3.53
CA ILE A 361 -18.57 -0.33 2.91
C ILE A 361 -17.87 -1.54 3.57
N ALA A 362 -17.83 -1.59 4.90
CA ALA A 362 -17.18 -2.68 5.64
C ALA A 362 -17.82 -4.06 5.35
N PHE A 363 -19.10 -4.10 5.01
CA PHE A 363 -19.85 -5.36 4.81
C PHE A 363 -20.31 -5.62 3.36
N GLN A 364 -19.95 -4.76 2.40
CA GLN A 364 -20.44 -4.85 1.01
C GLN A 364 -19.99 -6.12 0.27
N ASP A 365 -18.70 -6.47 0.36
CA ASP A 365 -18.12 -7.60 -0.38
C ASP A 365 -17.99 -8.87 0.47
N ASN A 366 -18.80 -8.97 1.52
CA ASN A 366 -18.77 -10.08 2.47
C ASN A 366 -17.35 -10.26 3.06
N PRO A 367 -17.01 -9.51 4.13
CA PRO A 367 -15.65 -9.46 4.69
C PRO A 367 -15.14 -10.80 5.20
N TRP A 368 -16.05 -11.77 5.33
CA TRP A 368 -15.83 -13.14 5.76
C TRP A 368 -15.24 -14.03 4.63
N ILE A 369 -15.35 -13.62 3.35
CA ILE A 369 -14.84 -14.36 2.18
C ILE A 369 -13.50 -13.77 1.73
N THR A 370 -12.40 -14.26 2.30
CA THR A 370 -11.08 -14.07 1.68
C THR A 370 -10.81 -15.23 0.73
N ARG A 371 -10.87 -14.97 -0.59
CA ARG A 371 -10.04 -15.73 -1.51
C ARG A 371 -8.61 -15.25 -1.27
N SER A 372 -7.76 -16.12 -0.70
CA SER A 372 -6.32 -15.94 -0.74
C SER A 372 -5.92 -15.86 -2.22
N GLY A 373 -5.44 -14.69 -2.64
CA GLY A 373 -4.73 -14.57 -3.91
C GLY A 373 -3.39 -15.30 -3.82
N PRO A 374 -2.77 -15.66 -4.96
CA PRO A 374 -1.52 -16.42 -4.98
C PRO A 374 -0.28 -15.62 -4.53
N THR A 375 -0.43 -14.35 -4.17
CA THR A 375 0.67 -13.51 -3.70
C THR A 375 0.82 -13.58 -2.17
N TYR A 376 1.95 -14.10 -1.74
CA TYR A 376 2.42 -14.39 -0.37
C TYR A 376 2.49 -13.19 0.60
N LEU A 377 1.83 -12.08 0.32
CA LEU A 377 1.69 -10.99 1.29
C LEU A 377 0.35 -11.16 2.02
N SER A 378 0.45 -11.64 3.25
CA SER A 378 -0.62 -11.88 4.23
C SER A 378 -1.37 -10.60 4.64
N HIS A 379 -1.95 -9.89 3.68
CA HIS A 379 -2.71 -8.68 3.94
C HIS A 379 -4.15 -9.05 4.27
N PHE A 380 -4.49 -8.86 5.55
CA PHE A 380 -5.87 -8.78 6.02
C PHE A 380 -6.64 -7.81 5.11
N LYS A 381 -7.73 -8.27 4.47
CA LYS A 381 -8.49 -7.42 3.54
C LYS A 381 -8.96 -6.13 4.26
N PRO A 382 -8.90 -4.95 3.62
CA PRO A 382 -9.36 -3.69 4.21
C PRO A 382 -10.78 -3.78 4.79
N ALA A 383 -11.71 -4.47 4.12
CA ALA A 383 -13.08 -4.68 4.60
C ALA A 383 -13.13 -5.48 5.92
N ALA A 384 -12.31 -6.52 6.07
CA ALA A 384 -12.21 -7.30 7.31
C ALA A 384 -11.65 -6.44 8.46
N GLU A 385 -10.68 -5.57 8.17
CA GLU A 385 -10.11 -4.63 9.15
C GLU A 385 -11.17 -3.66 9.66
N LEU A 386 -11.95 -3.08 8.73
CA LEU A 386 -13.05 -2.19 9.06
C LEU A 386 -14.11 -2.89 9.90
N ALA A 387 -14.53 -4.10 9.51
CA ALA A 387 -15.50 -4.88 10.27
C ALA A 387 -15.03 -5.10 11.72
N THR A 388 -13.79 -5.59 11.88
CA THR A 388 -13.16 -5.84 13.18
C THR A 388 -13.11 -4.56 14.03
N PHE A 389 -12.69 -3.44 13.42
CA PHE A 389 -12.61 -2.15 14.10
C PHE A 389 -14.00 -1.63 14.52
N PHE A 390 -15.00 -1.71 13.64
CA PHE A 390 -16.33 -1.15 13.91
C PHE A 390 -17.13 -1.94 14.95
N PHE A 391 -16.88 -3.25 15.12
CA PHE A 391 -17.42 -4.00 16.26
C PHE A 391 -16.90 -3.53 17.62
N GLN A 392 -15.80 -2.78 17.65
CA GLN A 392 -15.20 -2.25 18.86
C GLN A 392 -15.25 -0.72 18.93
N PHE A 393 -15.91 -0.06 17.97
CA PHE A 393 -15.99 1.39 17.90
C PHE A 393 -17.34 1.87 18.44
N PRO A 394 -17.42 2.30 19.72
CA PRO A 394 -18.69 2.66 20.37
C PRO A 394 -19.61 3.59 19.57
N PRO A 395 -19.09 4.58 18.80
CA PRO A 395 -19.94 5.53 18.11
C PRO A 395 -20.77 4.90 16.96
N ILE A 396 -20.30 3.81 16.33
CA ILE A 396 -20.95 3.19 15.15
C ILE A 396 -21.48 1.79 15.47
N ILE A 397 -21.05 1.18 16.57
CA ILE A 397 -21.33 -0.22 16.91
C ILE A 397 -22.81 -0.62 16.81
N LYS A 398 -23.75 0.25 17.22
CA LYS A 398 -25.19 -0.02 17.14
C LYS A 398 -25.68 -0.19 15.71
N GLU A 399 -25.20 0.66 14.80
CA GLU A 399 -25.51 0.60 13.38
C GLU A 399 -24.95 -0.69 12.75
N VAL A 400 -23.72 -1.07 13.15
CA VAL A 400 -23.09 -2.33 12.71
C VAL A 400 -23.99 -3.52 13.06
N PHE A 401 -24.37 -3.66 14.34
CA PHE A 401 -25.19 -4.80 14.78
C PHE A 401 -26.58 -4.82 14.14
N SER A 402 -27.21 -3.65 13.99
CA SER A 402 -28.47 -3.50 13.23
C SER A 402 -28.31 -3.99 11.78
N HIS A 403 -27.21 -3.61 11.13
CA HIS A 403 -26.91 -4.02 9.76
C HIS A 403 -26.65 -5.53 9.64
N VAL A 404 -25.86 -6.11 10.54
CA VAL A 404 -25.57 -7.56 10.56
C VAL A 404 -26.84 -8.38 10.66
N VAL A 405 -27.75 -8.01 11.56
CA VAL A 405 -29.03 -8.70 11.77
C VAL A 405 -29.97 -8.49 10.58
N SER A 406 -30.16 -7.24 10.14
CA SER A 406 -31.10 -6.92 9.05
C SER A 406 -30.71 -7.52 7.70
N ARG A 407 -29.41 -7.64 7.42
CA ARG A 407 -28.88 -8.27 6.20
C ARG A 407 -28.60 -9.76 6.35
N ARG A 408 -28.79 -10.31 7.54
CA ARG A 408 -28.47 -11.70 7.88
C ARG A 408 -27.09 -12.13 7.36
N LEU A 409 -26.07 -11.35 7.72
CA LEU A 409 -24.72 -11.51 7.15
C LEU A 409 -24.06 -12.83 7.55
N LEU A 410 -24.41 -13.43 8.70
CA LEU A 410 -23.87 -14.72 9.11
C LEU A 410 -24.42 -15.88 8.27
N ASP A 411 -25.63 -15.73 7.72
CA ASP A 411 -26.26 -16.73 6.85
C ASP A 411 -25.51 -16.81 5.51
N GLN A 412 -24.96 -15.69 5.04
CA GLN A 412 -24.21 -15.61 3.79
C GLN A 412 -22.87 -16.36 3.84
N ILE A 413 -22.32 -16.61 5.03
CA ILE A 413 -21.14 -17.47 5.21
C ILE A 413 -21.45 -18.91 4.72
N SER A 414 -22.72 -19.34 4.78
CA SER A 414 -23.16 -20.70 4.47
C SER A 414 -23.43 -20.98 2.98
N ALA A 415 -23.63 -19.96 2.14
CA ALA A 415 -24.01 -20.14 0.74
C ALA A 415 -22.87 -20.67 -0.14
N ASN A 416 -21.62 -20.65 0.34
CA ASN A 416 -20.41 -21.04 -0.40
C ASN A 416 -19.94 -22.49 -0.16
N ARG A 417 -20.87 -23.42 0.13
CA ARG A 417 -20.57 -24.85 0.36
C ARG A 417 -19.82 -25.58 -0.76
N HIS A 418 -19.70 -25.00 -1.95
CA HIS A 418 -19.07 -25.65 -3.11
C HIS A 418 -17.54 -25.52 -3.14
N ASN A 419 -16.92 -24.80 -2.20
CA ASN A 419 -15.47 -24.77 -2.04
C ASN A 419 -15.09 -25.27 -0.65
N ALA A 420 -14.80 -26.56 -0.55
CA ALA A 420 -14.04 -27.15 0.57
C ALA A 420 -12.64 -26.49 0.78
N TYR A 421 -12.24 -25.59 -0.12
CA TYR A 421 -11.06 -24.73 -0.06
C TYR A 421 -11.23 -23.42 0.73
N LEU A 422 -12.36 -23.20 1.41
CA LEU A 422 -12.39 -22.21 2.49
C LEU A 422 -11.62 -22.80 3.68
N GLU A 423 -10.29 -22.86 3.54
CA GLU A 423 -9.37 -22.57 4.64
C GLU A 423 -10.08 -21.49 5.46
N LEU A 424 -10.42 -21.79 6.72
CA LEU A 424 -11.04 -20.82 7.62
C LEU A 424 -10.22 -19.55 7.50
N SER A 425 -10.75 -18.56 6.78
CA SER A 425 -10.09 -17.30 6.51
C SER A 425 -9.44 -16.86 7.81
N ASP A 426 -8.14 -16.53 7.82
CA ASP A 426 -7.49 -15.99 9.02
C ASP A 426 -8.28 -14.80 9.60
N ALA A 427 -9.11 -14.15 8.79
CA ALA A 427 -10.00 -13.08 9.20
C ALA A 427 -11.25 -13.52 9.96
N LEU A 428 -11.84 -14.68 9.66
CA LEU A 428 -13.13 -15.07 10.24
C LEU A 428 -13.07 -15.20 11.78
N PRO A 429 -12.08 -15.87 12.38
CA PRO A 429 -11.92 -15.94 13.84
C PRO A 429 -11.71 -14.56 14.47
N ILE A 430 -10.96 -13.67 13.81
CA ILE A 430 -10.69 -12.30 14.28
C ILE A 430 -11.98 -11.47 14.28
N ILE A 431 -12.78 -11.55 13.22
CA ILE A 431 -14.03 -10.80 13.16
C ILE A 431 -15.05 -11.36 14.15
N PHE A 432 -15.15 -12.68 14.33
CA PHE A 432 -16.01 -13.26 15.37
C PHE A 432 -15.60 -12.84 16.79
N ASP A 433 -14.30 -12.84 17.09
CA ASP A 433 -13.81 -12.34 18.37
C ASP A 433 -14.22 -10.87 18.60
N ALA A 434 -14.06 -10.02 17.58
CA ALA A 434 -14.48 -8.63 17.66
C ALA A 434 -16.01 -8.49 17.81
N PHE A 435 -16.81 -9.26 17.06
CA PHE A 435 -18.27 -9.30 17.15
C PHE A 435 -18.73 -9.65 18.58
N ILE A 436 -18.19 -10.73 19.16
CA ILE A 436 -18.52 -11.20 20.50
C ILE A 436 -18.07 -10.21 21.57
N THR A 437 -16.87 -9.65 21.43
CA THR A 437 -16.34 -8.62 22.33
C THR A 437 -17.21 -7.37 22.30
N GLY A 438 -17.67 -6.97 21.11
CA GLY A 438 -18.60 -5.85 20.92
C GLY A 438 -19.94 -6.07 21.63
N LEU A 439 -20.52 -7.27 21.50
CA LEU A 439 -21.75 -7.67 22.20
C LEU A 439 -21.59 -7.65 23.72
N ALA A 440 -20.50 -8.23 24.23
CA ALA A 440 -20.25 -8.34 25.67
C ALA A 440 -20.02 -6.97 26.33
N SER A 441 -19.44 -6.02 25.60
CA SER A 441 -19.02 -4.73 26.17
C SER A 441 -20.10 -3.64 26.16
N ASN A 442 -21.22 -3.85 25.45
CA ASN A 442 -22.21 -2.80 25.20
C ASN A 442 -23.63 -3.26 25.55
N SER A 443 -24.06 -2.96 26.78
CA SER A 443 -25.38 -3.30 27.32
C SER A 443 -26.57 -2.63 26.62
N GLY A 444 -26.32 -1.73 25.68
CA GLY A 444 -27.34 -1.05 24.87
C GLY A 444 -27.55 -1.62 23.48
N ILE A 445 -26.91 -2.74 23.14
CA ILE A 445 -27.10 -3.46 21.87
C ILE A 445 -28.29 -4.42 22.02
N SER A 446 -29.08 -4.56 20.95
CA SER A 446 -30.33 -5.30 20.95
C SER A 446 -30.14 -6.79 21.25
N GLN A 447 -31.02 -7.34 22.09
CA GLN A 447 -31.22 -8.78 22.27
C GLN A 447 -31.32 -9.52 20.92
N MET A 448 -31.84 -8.87 19.88
CA MET A 448 -31.94 -9.41 18.52
C MET A 448 -30.59 -9.85 17.93
N SER A 449 -29.49 -9.15 18.24
CA SER A 449 -28.16 -9.53 17.73
C SER A 449 -27.59 -10.74 18.45
N ILE A 450 -27.90 -10.89 19.74
CA ILE A 450 -27.57 -12.10 20.50
C ILE A 450 -28.44 -13.25 19.98
N ASP A 451 -29.74 -13.05 19.81
CA ASP A 451 -30.66 -14.08 19.31
C ASP A 451 -30.23 -14.59 17.93
N TYR A 452 -29.82 -13.68 17.04
CA TYR A 452 -29.33 -14.02 15.71
C TYR A 452 -28.01 -14.82 15.74
N LEU A 453 -27.08 -14.48 16.65
CA LEU A 453 -25.84 -15.25 16.86
C LEU A 453 -26.13 -16.66 17.40
N PHE A 454 -27.14 -16.79 18.26
CA PHE A 454 -27.54 -18.05 18.90
C PHE A 454 -28.49 -18.90 18.06
N GLU A 455 -28.80 -18.49 16.82
CA GLU A 455 -29.35 -19.42 15.84
C GLU A 455 -28.35 -20.57 15.63
N SER A 456 -28.84 -21.81 15.69
CA SER A 456 -28.03 -23.04 15.77
C SER A 456 -26.85 -23.08 14.78
N ASP A 457 -27.09 -22.67 13.54
CA ASP A 457 -26.10 -22.67 12.48
C ASP A 457 -25.05 -21.55 12.61
N ASN A 458 -25.42 -20.39 13.17
CA ASN A 458 -24.52 -19.26 13.39
C ASN A 458 -23.63 -19.51 14.61
N LEU A 459 -24.20 -20.05 15.69
CA LEU A 459 -23.47 -20.41 16.90
C LEU A 459 -22.41 -21.48 16.61
N PHE A 460 -22.77 -22.50 15.84
CA PHE A 460 -21.85 -23.55 15.40
C PHE A 460 -20.68 -22.99 14.58
N ARG A 461 -20.94 -22.05 13.65
CA ARG A 461 -19.88 -21.41 12.84
C ARG A 461 -18.93 -20.57 13.69
N ALA A 462 -19.48 -19.76 14.60
CA ALA A 462 -18.69 -18.95 15.52
C ALA A 462 -17.79 -19.83 16.39
N CYS A 463 -18.33 -20.91 16.97
CA CYS A 463 -17.54 -21.84 17.78
C CYS A 463 -16.45 -22.52 16.94
N THR A 464 -16.78 -23.02 15.75
CA THR A 464 -15.81 -23.71 14.87
C THR A 464 -14.64 -22.80 14.49
N ALA A 465 -14.92 -21.54 14.12
CA ALA A 465 -13.90 -20.57 13.76
C ALA A 465 -13.03 -20.12 14.95
N LEU A 466 -13.59 -20.01 16.15
CA LEU A 466 -12.81 -19.66 17.34
C LEU A 466 -11.94 -20.82 17.82
N VAL A 467 -12.44 -22.05 17.71
CA VAL A 467 -11.70 -23.28 18.04
C VAL A 467 -10.51 -23.45 17.10
N SER A 468 -10.66 -23.22 15.80
CA SER A 468 -9.57 -23.38 14.83
C SER A 468 -8.35 -22.48 15.08
N CYS A 469 -8.54 -21.39 15.82
CA CYS A 469 -7.47 -20.46 16.20
C CYS A 469 -7.20 -20.43 17.71
N ASP A 470 -7.70 -21.43 18.46
CA ASP A 470 -7.52 -21.55 19.91
C ASP A 470 -7.87 -20.27 20.70
N LYS A 471 -8.92 -19.56 20.27
CA LYS A 471 -9.40 -18.31 20.88
C LYS A 471 -10.26 -18.58 22.13
N ALA A 472 -9.65 -19.18 23.16
CA ALA A 472 -10.33 -19.61 24.39
C ALA A 472 -11.06 -18.46 25.13
N ASP A 473 -10.46 -17.27 25.19
CA ASP A 473 -11.10 -16.08 25.81
C ASP A 473 -12.38 -15.67 25.07
N SER A 474 -12.36 -15.73 23.74
CA SER A 474 -13.51 -15.41 22.89
C SER A 474 -14.63 -16.43 23.05
N LEU A 475 -14.28 -17.73 23.12
CA LEU A 475 -15.21 -18.82 23.42
C LEU A 475 -15.83 -18.65 24.81
N ARG A 476 -15.03 -18.29 25.81
CA ARG A 476 -15.52 -17.96 27.16
C ARG A 476 -16.51 -16.80 27.11
N ARG A 477 -16.16 -15.70 26.42
CA ARG A 477 -17.05 -14.54 26.24
C ARG A 477 -18.37 -14.93 25.57
N LEU A 478 -18.30 -15.76 24.51
CA LEU A 478 -19.47 -16.26 23.80
C LEU A 478 -20.41 -17.05 24.73
N ALA A 479 -19.85 -17.97 25.51
CA ALA A 479 -20.59 -18.77 26.49
C ALA A 479 -21.23 -17.92 27.60
N LEU A 480 -20.67 -16.75 27.92
CA LEU A 480 -21.22 -15.83 28.91
C LEU A 480 -22.31 -14.90 28.36
N LEU A 481 -22.55 -14.84 27.04
CA LEU A 481 -23.61 -14.02 26.45
C LEU A 481 -25.02 -14.57 26.72
N ARG A 482 -25.16 -15.88 26.98
CA ARG A 482 -26.42 -16.54 27.31
C ARG A 482 -26.24 -17.51 28.49
N PRO A 483 -27.31 -17.79 29.25
CA PRO A 483 -27.28 -18.84 30.25
C PRO A 483 -26.88 -20.20 29.66
N ALA A 484 -26.21 -21.04 30.46
CA ALA A 484 -25.77 -22.38 30.05
C ALA A 484 -26.94 -23.34 29.71
N ASN A 485 -28.14 -23.07 30.21
CA ASN A 485 -29.35 -23.86 29.92
C ASN A 485 -30.08 -23.42 28.64
N ASP A 486 -29.50 -22.52 27.84
CA ASP A 486 -30.05 -22.13 26.55
C ASP A 486 -30.07 -23.34 25.58
N PRO A 487 -31.20 -23.63 24.91
CA PRO A 487 -31.34 -24.82 24.05
C PRO A 487 -30.41 -24.82 22.83
N ALA A 488 -29.77 -23.69 22.50
CA ALA A 488 -28.79 -23.64 21.41
C ALA A 488 -27.49 -24.40 21.72
N TRP A 489 -27.12 -24.54 23.00
CA TRP A 489 -25.84 -25.15 23.39
C TRP A 489 -25.74 -26.65 23.10
N PRO A 490 -26.71 -27.51 23.49
CA PRO A 490 -26.62 -28.94 23.22
C PRO A 490 -26.48 -29.26 21.73
N GLU A 491 -27.24 -28.56 20.87
CA GLU A 491 -27.18 -28.78 19.42
C GLU A 491 -25.82 -28.33 18.83
N CYS A 492 -25.30 -27.18 19.27
CA CYS A 492 -24.00 -26.68 18.83
C CYS A 492 -22.85 -27.62 19.23
N LEU A 493 -22.83 -28.06 20.49
CA LEU A 493 -21.81 -28.98 21.01
C LEU A 493 -21.85 -30.33 20.29
N GLN A 494 -23.04 -30.88 20.02
CA GLN A 494 -23.17 -32.10 19.22
C GLN A 494 -22.64 -31.92 17.79
N LYS A 495 -22.91 -30.77 17.15
CA LYS A 495 -22.37 -30.47 15.82
C LYS A 495 -20.83 -30.35 15.84
N LEU A 496 -20.24 -29.78 16.89
CA LEU A 496 -18.78 -29.65 17.05
C LEU A 496 -18.07 -31.01 17.14
N ASP A 497 -18.68 -32.01 17.78
CA ASP A 497 -18.11 -33.36 17.84
C ASP A 497 -18.02 -34.03 16.46
N THR A 498 -18.93 -33.67 15.55
CA THR A 498 -19.02 -34.23 14.19
C THR A 498 -18.19 -33.48 13.15
N VAL A 499 -17.38 -32.48 13.57
CA VAL A 499 -16.59 -31.64 12.65
C VAL A 499 -15.56 -32.45 11.87
N SER A 500 -14.89 -33.43 12.47
CA SER A 500 -13.94 -34.32 11.76
C SER A 500 -14.59 -35.05 10.59
N GLU A 501 -15.79 -35.57 10.79
CA GLU A 501 -16.53 -36.35 9.80
C GLU A 501 -17.09 -35.48 8.69
N ARG A 502 -17.46 -34.22 9.01
CA ARG A 502 -18.05 -33.27 8.05
C ARG A 502 -17.05 -32.58 7.13
N PHE A 503 -15.81 -32.40 7.60
CA PHE A 503 -14.81 -31.61 6.88
C PHE A 503 -13.63 -32.44 6.33
N GLU A 504 -13.70 -33.78 6.42
CA GLU A 504 -12.63 -34.69 5.98
C GLU A 504 -11.24 -34.28 6.51
N TRP A 505 -11.19 -33.82 7.77
CA TRP A 505 -10.01 -33.16 8.35
C TRP A 505 -9.51 -33.85 9.64
N PRO A 506 -8.84 -35.01 9.53
CA PRO A 506 -8.37 -35.77 10.70
C PRO A 506 -7.41 -34.99 11.59
N SER A 507 -6.51 -34.20 11.00
CA SER A 507 -5.48 -33.43 11.73
C SER A 507 -6.02 -32.22 12.49
N PHE A 508 -7.19 -31.70 12.11
CA PHE A 508 -7.84 -30.58 12.79
C PHE A 508 -8.29 -30.98 14.20
N MET A 509 -8.94 -32.15 14.32
CA MET A 509 -9.43 -32.64 15.61
C MET A 509 -8.29 -33.05 16.54
N GLU A 510 -7.18 -33.64 16.06
CA GLU A 510 -6.05 -33.97 16.93
C GLU A 510 -5.46 -32.73 17.62
N LYS A 511 -5.42 -31.59 16.92
CA LYS A 511 -4.89 -30.34 17.45
C LYS A 511 -5.87 -29.63 18.40
N HIS A 512 -7.17 -29.65 18.10
CA HIS A 512 -8.18 -28.83 18.77
C HIS A 512 -9.16 -29.61 19.66
N ALA A 513 -9.09 -30.95 19.71
CA ALA A 513 -9.98 -31.78 20.54
C ALA A 513 -9.93 -31.39 22.02
N ARG A 514 -8.75 -31.01 22.52
CA ARG A 514 -8.62 -30.53 23.90
C ARG A 514 -9.39 -29.23 24.12
N THR A 515 -9.24 -28.25 23.23
CA THR A 515 -9.98 -26.98 23.29
C THR A 515 -11.49 -27.21 23.25
N ILE A 516 -11.97 -28.15 22.42
CA ILE A 516 -13.39 -28.52 22.34
C ILE A 516 -13.87 -29.19 23.64
N ALA A 517 -13.10 -30.13 24.18
CA ALA A 517 -13.44 -30.83 25.42
C ALA A 517 -13.49 -29.87 26.63
N ASP A 518 -12.46 -29.03 26.78
CA ASP A 518 -12.39 -28.03 27.86
C ASP A 518 -13.53 -27.00 27.73
N PHE A 519 -13.89 -26.60 26.50
CA PHE A 519 -15.01 -25.68 26.25
C PHE A 519 -16.36 -26.33 26.57
N ARG A 520 -16.55 -27.60 26.20
CA ARG A 520 -17.74 -28.38 26.54
C ARG A 520 -17.94 -28.46 28.04
N GLU A 521 -16.90 -28.87 28.78
CA GLU A 521 -16.97 -28.98 30.24
C GLU A 521 -17.33 -27.63 30.87
N PHE A 522 -16.79 -26.53 30.33
CA PHE A 522 -17.13 -25.18 30.78
C PHE A 522 -18.61 -24.82 30.55
N VAL A 523 -19.17 -25.11 29.37
CA VAL A 523 -20.58 -24.82 29.06
C VAL A 523 -21.52 -25.72 29.86
N GLU A 524 -21.28 -27.03 29.90
CA GLU A 524 -22.08 -28.01 30.66
C GLU A 524 -21.98 -27.78 32.18
N GLY A 525 -20.82 -27.29 32.66
CA GLY A 525 -20.58 -26.86 34.03
C GLY A 525 -21.24 -25.53 34.42
N GLY A 526 -22.10 -24.96 33.56
CA GLY A 526 -22.85 -23.75 33.88
C GLY A 526 -22.13 -22.44 33.56
N CYS A 527 -21.10 -22.48 32.70
CA CYS A 527 -20.20 -21.35 32.42
C CYS A 527 -19.46 -20.85 33.69
N VAL A 528 -19.20 -21.76 34.65
CA VAL A 528 -18.48 -21.49 35.91
C VAL A 528 -17.11 -22.17 35.85
N GLY A 529 -16.03 -21.41 36.03
CA GLY A 529 -14.65 -21.96 36.06
C GLY A 529 -13.61 -21.13 35.29
N ASP A 530 -12.38 -21.62 35.25
CA ASP A 530 -11.19 -20.95 34.65
C ASP A 530 -10.90 -21.43 33.21
N PHE A 531 -11.93 -21.57 32.36
CA PHE A 531 -11.71 -21.77 30.93
C PHE A 531 -11.09 -20.53 30.27
N GLY A 532 -9.97 -20.66 29.58
CA GLY A 532 -9.22 -19.55 28.96
C GLY A 532 -8.38 -18.69 29.91
N GLY A 533 -8.38 -18.97 31.23
CA GLY A 533 -7.64 -18.21 32.23
C GLY A 533 -6.13 -18.50 32.26
N GLY A 534 -5.41 -18.20 31.19
CA GLY A 534 -3.98 -18.45 31.09
C GLY A 534 -3.10 -17.38 31.75
N TYR A 535 -2.94 -17.38 33.08
CA TYR A 535 -1.70 -16.93 33.73
C TYR A 535 -1.41 -17.76 34.99
N PRO A 536 -0.20 -18.33 35.16
CA PRO A 536 0.19 -18.97 36.41
C PRO A 536 0.24 -17.93 37.55
N PRO A 537 -0.05 -18.33 38.81
CA PRO A 537 -0.13 -17.42 39.94
C PRO A 537 1.28 -16.95 40.33
N GLY A 538 1.71 -15.81 39.80
CA GLY A 538 3.04 -15.28 40.11
C GLY A 538 3.30 -13.81 39.75
N ARG A 539 2.55 -13.22 38.81
CA ARG A 539 2.63 -11.79 38.53
C ARG A 539 1.28 -11.26 38.09
N ALA A 540 0.54 -10.66 39.02
CA ALA A 540 -0.58 -9.81 38.66
C ALA A 540 -0.02 -8.61 37.86
N PRO A 541 -0.48 -8.36 36.62
CA PRO A 541 -0.37 -7.02 36.06
C PRO A 541 -1.39 -6.16 36.81
N ASP A 542 -0.97 -5.01 37.32
CA ASP A 542 -1.86 -4.01 37.91
C ASP A 542 -3.05 -3.75 36.96
N LYS A 543 -4.21 -4.35 37.27
CA LYS A 543 -5.50 -4.08 36.61
C LYS A 543 -5.89 -2.60 36.70
N GLU A 544 -5.20 -1.83 37.55
CA GLU A 544 -5.32 -0.39 37.65
C GLU A 544 -4.71 0.38 36.46
N LYS A 545 -3.70 -0.15 35.75
CA LYS A 545 -3.09 0.55 34.59
C LYS A 545 -3.95 0.48 33.32
N HIS A 546 -4.71 -0.61 33.13
CA HIS A 546 -5.58 -0.76 31.96
C HIS A 546 -6.88 0.07 32.09
N LEU A 547 -7.45 0.15 33.30
CA LEU A 547 -8.55 1.06 33.63
C LEU A 547 -8.10 2.52 33.75
N MET A 548 -6.86 2.82 34.17
CA MET A 548 -6.29 4.17 34.12
C MET A 548 -6.06 4.65 32.69
N GLY A 549 -5.63 3.79 31.76
CA GLY A 549 -5.46 4.17 30.36
C GLY A 549 -6.76 4.63 29.68
N LEU A 550 -7.87 3.94 29.97
CA LEU A 550 -9.21 4.32 29.49
C LEU A 550 -9.84 5.46 30.29
N ARG A 551 -9.60 5.57 31.61
CA ARG A 551 -10.10 6.68 32.46
C ARG A 551 -9.32 7.99 32.33
N LEU A 552 -8.04 7.95 31.99
CA LEU A 552 -7.23 9.17 31.76
C LEU A 552 -7.60 9.86 30.43
N MET A 553 -8.24 9.14 29.49
CA MET A 553 -8.81 9.74 28.28
C MET A 553 -10.20 10.39 28.47
N MET A 554 -10.82 10.28 29.66
CA MET A 554 -12.16 10.82 29.93
C MET A 554 -12.22 11.95 30.98
N LYS A 555 -11.12 12.68 31.20
CA LYS A 555 -11.17 13.93 31.98
C LYS A 555 -10.81 15.13 31.12
N SER A 556 -11.84 15.86 30.71
CA SER A 556 -11.77 17.26 30.27
C SER A 556 -10.82 18.07 31.20
N PRO A 557 -9.83 18.81 30.66
CA PRO A 557 -8.96 19.67 31.46
C PRO A 557 -9.65 20.96 31.95
N GLN A 558 -10.98 21.06 31.94
CA GLN A 558 -11.70 22.25 32.42
C GLN A 558 -11.45 22.56 33.91
N LYS A 559 -11.08 21.58 34.76
CA LYS A 559 -10.84 21.83 36.19
C LYS A 559 -9.44 22.38 36.52
N HIS A 560 -8.47 22.33 35.59
CA HIS A 560 -7.16 22.98 35.78
C HIS A 560 -7.15 24.43 35.27
N TRP A 561 -8.01 24.77 34.30
CA TRP A 561 -8.10 26.12 33.76
C TRP A 561 -8.68 27.17 34.73
N HIS A 562 -9.55 26.78 35.67
CA HIS A 562 -10.13 27.72 36.63
C HIS A 562 -9.22 28.08 37.82
N ARG A 563 -8.08 27.40 38.01
CA ARG A 563 -7.11 27.75 39.08
C ARG A 563 -6.01 28.72 38.65
N LEU A 564 -5.89 29.02 37.35
CA LEU A 564 -4.88 29.95 36.82
C LEU A 564 -5.40 31.39 36.60
N ARG A 565 -6.71 31.65 36.80
CA ARG A 565 -7.28 33.00 36.85
C ARG A 565 -7.47 33.47 38.29
N ARG A 566 -6.38 33.85 38.94
CA ARG A 566 -6.41 34.98 39.90
C ARG A 566 -5.30 35.96 39.51
N PRO A 567 -5.63 37.24 39.29
CA PRO A 567 -4.63 38.24 38.91
C PRO A 567 -3.78 38.59 40.13
N ARG A 568 -2.45 38.45 40.01
CA ARG A 568 -1.52 39.22 40.82
C ARG A 568 -1.17 40.47 40.03
N SER A 569 -1.65 41.59 40.55
CA SER A 569 -1.22 42.94 40.18
C SER A 569 0.22 43.20 40.65
N SER A 570 0.81 44.27 40.10
CA SER A 570 2.22 44.73 40.15
C SER A 570 3.12 43.98 39.16
N GLY A 571 3.83 44.62 38.24
CA GLY A 571 4.16 46.02 38.03
C GLY A 571 5.59 46.07 37.49
N VAL A 572 5.84 47.01 36.58
CA VAL A 572 7.14 47.46 36.03
C VAL A 572 7.53 46.91 34.65
N THR A 573 7.70 47.92 33.80
CA THR A 573 8.13 48.09 32.40
C THR A 573 9.51 47.53 32.04
N ALA A 574 9.67 47.04 30.79
CA ALA A 574 10.38 47.76 29.71
C ALA A 574 10.75 46.83 28.52
N GLU A 575 10.37 47.29 27.32
CA GLU A 575 11.02 47.24 25.99
C GLU A 575 11.94 46.07 25.56
N GLY A 576 11.74 45.60 24.33
CA GLY A 576 12.87 45.10 23.52
C GLY A 576 12.61 44.03 22.46
N THR A 577 12.14 44.47 21.28
CA THR A 577 12.58 44.02 19.92
C THR A 577 12.34 42.60 19.38
N MET A 578 11.85 42.60 18.14
CA MET A 578 11.62 41.51 17.20
C MET A 578 12.87 40.67 16.88
N HIS A 579 12.68 39.35 16.68
CA HIS A 579 13.16 38.67 15.48
C HIS A 579 12.39 37.36 15.22
N ASN A 580 11.75 37.30 14.05
CA ASN A 580 11.11 36.12 13.48
C ASN A 580 12.15 35.14 12.91
N GLY A 581 11.91 33.85 13.11
CA GLY A 581 12.63 32.77 12.45
C GLY A 581 12.29 31.39 13.02
N SER A 582 11.07 30.88 12.76
CA SER A 582 10.73 29.49 13.06
C SER A 582 10.89 28.63 11.82
N LYS A 583 12.00 27.87 11.78
CA LYS A 583 12.13 26.65 10.97
C LYS A 583 11.25 25.55 11.60
N CYS A 584 10.55 24.78 10.77
CA CYS A 584 9.91 23.55 11.19
C CYS A 584 10.94 22.40 11.11
N GLU A 585 11.14 21.69 12.22
CA GLU A 585 11.72 20.35 12.29
C GLU A 585 10.65 19.36 12.72
#